data_AF-A0A661I9R3-F1
#
_entry.id   AF-A0A661I9R3-F1
#
_cell.length_a   1.000
_cell.length_b   1.000
_cell.length_c   1.000
_cell.angle_alpha   90.00
_cell.angle_beta   90.00
_cell.angle_gamma   90.00
#
_symmetry.space_group_name_H-M   'P 1'
#
loop_
_entity.id
_entity.type
_entity.pdbx_description
1 polymer ?
#
loop_
_entity_poly.entity_id
_entity_poly.type
_entity_poly.pdbx_seq_one_letter_code
_entity_poly.pdbx_strand_id
1 'polypeptide(L)' 'GEVLDRGLKFMDATAIALCMEHRLPVIVFDLQEEGMIKRIIRGEGGGSIVH' A
#
# COMPACT_ATOMS: atom_id res chain seq x y z
N GLY A 1 -8.89 -2.88 -13.11
CA GLY A 1 -8.62 -3.68 -11.90
C GLY A 1 -7.32 -4.44 -12.06
N GLU A 2 -6.18 -3.74 -12.04
CA GLU A 2 -4.87 -4.32 -12.40
C GLU A 2 -3.83 -4.21 -11.27
N VAL A 3 -4.09 -3.37 -10.27
CA VAL A 3 -3.18 -3.16 -9.13
C VAL A 3 -3.47 -4.13 -7.97
N LEU A 4 -4.74 -4.52 -7.80
CA LEU A 4 -5.16 -5.49 -6.77
C LEU A 4 -4.51 -6.86 -6.99
N ASP A 5 -4.50 -7.38 -8.22
CA ASP A 5 -4.10 -8.77 -8.47
C ASP A 5 -2.60 -9.08 -8.22
N ARG A 6 -1.73 -8.05 -8.32
CA ARG A 6 -0.27 -8.21 -8.20
C ARG A 6 0.28 -7.88 -6.81
N GLY A 7 -0.39 -7.03 -6.03
CA GLY A 7 0.05 -6.62 -4.68
C GLY A 7 -0.59 -7.38 -3.52
N LEU A 8 -1.76 -8.00 -3.74
CA LEU A 8 -2.55 -8.66 -2.69
C LEU A 8 -2.00 -10.00 -2.21
N LYS A 9 -1.06 -10.64 -2.93
CA LYS A 9 -0.59 -11.98 -2.54
C LYS A 9 0.09 -12.05 -1.16
N PHE A 10 0.49 -10.91 -0.61
CA PHE A 10 1.17 -10.82 0.70
C PHE A 10 0.32 -10.22 1.82
N MET A 11 -0.87 -9.68 1.51
CA MET A 11 -1.70 -8.96 2.47
C MET A 11 -3.07 -9.62 2.61
N ASP A 12 -3.60 -9.68 3.84
CA ASP A 12 -4.92 -10.26 4.11
C ASP A 12 -5.99 -9.47 3.32
N ALA A 13 -6.68 -10.16 2.42
CA ALA A 13 -7.66 -9.54 1.52
C ALA A 13 -8.82 -8.85 2.29
N THR A 14 -9.13 -9.32 3.50
CA THR A 14 -10.18 -8.76 4.37
C THR A 14 -9.76 -7.40 4.93
N ALA A 15 -8.49 -7.26 5.35
CA ALA A 15 -7.97 -6.02 5.88
C ALA A 15 -7.94 -4.90 4.82
N ILE A 16 -7.58 -5.24 3.57
CA ILE A 16 -7.64 -4.28 2.45
C ILE A 16 -9.09 -3.91 2.13
N ALA A 17 -9.99 -4.89 2.05
CA ALA A 17 -11.40 -4.63 1.76
C ALA A 17 -12.03 -3.68 2.79
N LEU A 18 -11.73 -3.86 4.09
CA LEU A 18 -12.21 -2.97 5.16
C LEU A 18 -11.67 -1.54 5.00
N CYS A 19 -10.38 -1.38 4.69
CA CYS A 19 -9.79 -0.07 4.46
C CYS A 19 -10.39 0.64 3.24
N MET A 20 -10.66 -0.11 2.16
CA MET A 20 -11.32 0.41 0.95
C MET A 20 -12.77 0.82 1.21
N GLU A 21 -13.54 0.04 1.96
CA GLU A 21 -14.92 0.37 2.35
C GLU A 21 -15.00 1.68 3.14
N HIS A 22 -14.04 1.90 4.03
CA HIS A 22 -13.95 3.12 4.84
C HIS A 22 -13.18 4.27 4.16
N ARG A 23 -12.76 4.10 2.89
CA ARG A 23 -11.97 5.07 2.11
C ARG A 23 -10.70 5.53 2.84
N LEU A 24 -10.12 4.65 3.63
CA LEU A 24 -8.86 4.92 4.30
C LEU A 24 -7.73 4.76 3.26
N PRO A 25 -6.87 5.78 3.08
CA PRO A 25 -5.78 5.68 2.13
C PRO A 25 -4.77 4.61 2.60
N VAL A 26 -4.55 3.59 1.78
CA VAL A 26 -3.57 2.54 2.05
C VAL A 26 -2.37 2.75 1.13
N ILE A 27 -1.18 2.79 1.73
CA ILE A 27 0.09 2.91 1.00
C ILE A 27 0.81 1.57 1.05
N VAL A 28 1.04 0.97 -0.10
CA VAL A 28 1.78 -0.29 -0.24
C VAL A 28 3.18 0.03 -0.76
N PHE A 29 4.20 -0.42 -0.04
CA PHE A 29 5.61 -0.18 -0.39
C PHE A 29 6.47 -1.39 0.01
N ASP A 30 7.65 -1.49 -0.59
CA ASP A 30 8.64 -2.52 -0.26
C ASP A 30 9.48 -2.10 0.95
N LEU A 31 9.51 -2.93 2.00
CA LEU A 31 10.31 -2.71 3.20
C LEU A 31 11.78 -3.07 3.03
N GLN A 32 12.14 -3.80 1.97
CA GLN A 32 13.52 -4.18 1.68
C GLN A 32 14.33 -3.03 1.06
N GLU A 33 13.66 -2.01 0.51
CA GLU A 33 14.33 -0.81 0.01
C GLU A 33 14.76 0.08 1.19
N GLU A 34 16.08 0.29 1.29
CA GLU A 34 16.66 1.10 2.36
C GLU A 34 16.14 2.54 2.31
N GLY A 35 15.68 3.03 3.45
CA GLY A 35 15.15 4.39 3.57
C GLY A 35 13.72 4.58 3.06
N MET A 36 13.05 3.54 2.55
CA MET A 36 11.68 3.63 2.03
C MET A 36 10.70 4.20 3.06
N ILE A 37 10.72 3.70 4.31
CA ILE A 37 9.85 4.20 5.39
C ILE A 37 9.99 5.72 5.56
N LYS A 38 11.22 6.23 5.53
CA LYS A 38 11.50 7.66 5.70
C LYS A 38 10.97 8.47 4.52
N ARG A 39 11.11 7.97 3.30
CA ARG A 39 10.59 8.61 2.07
C ARG A 39 9.06 8.66 2.07
N ILE A 40 8.41 7.57 2.45
CA ILE A 40 6.94 7.49 2.56
C ILE A 40 6.40 8.50 3.58
N ILE A 41 6.97 8.52 4.79
CA ILE A 41 6.54 9.47 5.85
C ILE A 41 6.75 10.93 5.42
N ARG A 42 7.79 11.20 4.62
CA ARG A 42 8.07 12.54 4.09
C ARG A 42 7.24 12.92 2.86
N GLY A 43 6.44 12.00 2.31
CA GLY A 43 5.69 12.23 1.08
C GLY A 43 6.56 12.28 -0.18
N GLU A 44 7.80 11.79 -0.12
CA GLU A 44 8.75 11.75 -1.24
C GLU A 44 8.40 10.64 -2.27
N GLY A 45 7.32 9.89 -2.05
CA GLY A 45 6.84 8.81 -2.91
C GLY A 45 7.58 7.49 -2.70
N GLY A 46 7.36 6.54 -3.63
CA GLY A 46 7.98 5.20 -3.60
C GLY A 46 7.01 4.05 -3.26
N GLY A 47 5.76 4.36 -2.95
CA GLY A 47 4.69 3.37 -2.75
C GLY A 47 3.54 3.54 -3.74
N SER A 48 2.72 2.50 -3.85
CA SER A 48 1.44 2.53 -4.58
C SER A 48 0.31 2.87 -3.61
N ILE A 49 -0.50 3.87 -3.98
CA ILE A 49 -1.71 4.23 -3.22
C ILE A 49 -2.86 3.36 -3.73
N VAL A 50 -3.53 2.69 -2.80
CA VAL A 50 -4.78 1.97 -3.06
C VAL A 50 -5.95 2.84 -2.56
N HIS A 51 -6.94 3.01 -3.43
CA HIS A 51 -8.21 3.68 -3.15
C HIS A 51 -9.35 2.66 -3.17
#